data_AF-A0A4P6AQC8-F1
#
_entry.id   AF-A0A4P6AQC8-F1
#
_cell.length_a   1.000
_cell.length_b   1.000
_cell.length_c   1.000
_cell.angle_alpha   90.00
_cell.angle_beta   90.00
_cell.angle_gamma   90.00
#
_symmetry.space_group_name_H-M   'P 1'
#
loop_
_entity.id
_entity.type
_entity.pdbx_description
1 polymer ?
#
loop_
_entity_poly.entity_id
_entity_poly.type
_entity_poly.pdbx_seq_one_letter_code
_entity_poly.pdbx_strand_id
1 'polypeptide(L)' 'MRTSMIVWLKEVTIDVGVASFILGFGTAWFVPDLSPTQLTVAVVLLILGVLLFIVSGFIALALGGIE' A
#
# COMPACT_ATOMS: atom_id res chain seq x y z
N MET A 1 2.71 12.15 22.70
CA MET A 1 2.17 12.61 21.40
C MET A 1 2.91 12.03 20.19
N ARG A 2 4.26 12.08 20.12
CA ARG A 2 5.03 11.58 18.95
C ARG A 2 4.80 10.10 18.62
N THR A 3 4.81 9.22 19.63
CA THR A 3 4.61 7.77 19.44
C THR A 3 3.23 7.43 18.87
N SER A 4 2.18 8.13 19.32
CA SER A 4 0.81 7.97 18.80
C SER A 4 0.69 8.35 17.33
N MET A 5 1.45 9.33 16.86
CA MET A 5 1.42 9.78 15.47
C MET A 5 2.13 8.80 14.52
N ILE A 6 3.22 8.17 14.98
CA ILE A 6 3.97 7.18 14.17
C ILE A 6 3.16 5.88 14.04
N VAL A 7 2.49 5.44 15.11
CA VAL A 7 1.60 4.28 15.06
C VAL A 7 0.42 4.54 14.11
N TRP A 8 -0.22 5.71 14.22
CA TRP A 8 -1.29 6.09 13.29
C TRP A 8 -0.81 6.11 11.82
N LEU A 9 0.39 6.66 11.56
CA LEU A 9 0.97 6.68 10.22
C LEU A 9 1.25 5.26 9.69
N LYS A 10 1.72 4.35 10.54
CA LYS A 10 1.89 2.92 10.20
C LYS A 10 0.56 2.28 9.77
N GLU A 11 -0.50 2.53 10.52
CA GLU A 11 -1.83 1.96 10.25
C GLU A 11 -2.42 2.51 8.95
N VAL A 12 -2.39 3.82 8.75
CA VAL A 12 -2.87 4.46 7.51
C VAL A 12 -2.09 3.97 6.28
N THR A 13 -0.78 3.79 6.40
CA THR A 13 0.03 3.26 5.29
C THR A 13 -0.32 1.81 4.94
N ILE A 14 -0.70 0.98 5.92
CA ILE A 14 -1.23 -0.37 5.66
C ILE A 14 -2.58 -0.27 4.94
N ASP A 15 -3.52 0.50 5.47
CA ASP A 15 -4.88 0.56 4.93
C ASP A 15 -4.89 1.06 3.49
N VAL A 16 -4.16 2.15 3.22
CA VAL A 16 -4.04 2.72 1.87
C VAL A 16 -3.26 1.77 0.95
N GLY A 17 -2.21 1.11 1.46
CA GLY A 17 -1.43 0.14 0.69
C GLY A 17 -2.26 -1.06 0.27
N VAL A 18 -3.01 -1.65 1.20
CA VAL A 18 -3.89 -2.79 0.95
C VAL A 18 -5.01 -2.40 -0.01
N ALA A 19 -5.67 -1.26 0.19
CA ALA A 19 -6.72 -0.78 -0.72
C ALA A 19 -6.19 -0.58 -2.15
N SER A 20 -5.02 0.06 -2.29
CA SER A 20 -4.39 0.27 -3.61
C SER A 20 -4.01 -1.04 -4.27
N PHE A 21 -3.44 -1.99 -3.50
CA PHE A 21 -3.09 -3.31 -4.02
C PHE A 21 -4.32 -4.08 -4.49
N ILE A 22 -5.40 -4.12 -3.70
CA ILE A 22 -6.65 -4.80 -4.05
C ILE A 22 -7.26 -4.18 -5.31
N LEU A 23 -7.28 -2.86 -5.43
CA LEU A 23 -7.80 -2.17 -6.61
C LEU A 23 -6.95 -2.47 -7.86
N GLY A 24 -5.62 -2.40 -7.75
CA GLY A 24 -4.72 -2.72 -8.85
C GLY A 24 -4.81 -4.18 -9.28
N PHE A 25 -4.80 -5.11 -8.32
CA PHE A 25 -4.94 -6.54 -8.56
C PHE A 25 -6.29 -6.85 -9.17
N GLY A 26 -7.37 -6.38 -8.56
CA GLY A 26 -8.73 -6.65 -9.03
C GLY A 26 -8.96 -6.13 -10.44
N THR A 27 -8.43 -4.95 -10.76
CA THR A 27 -8.49 -4.39 -12.11
C THR A 27 -7.70 -5.27 -13.10
N ALA A 28 -6.46 -5.64 -12.78
CA ALA A 28 -5.61 -6.43 -13.66
C ALA A 28 -6.10 -7.88 -13.87
N TRP A 29 -6.76 -8.49 -12.88
CA TRP A 29 -7.17 -9.89 -12.91
C TRP A 29 -8.61 -10.13 -13.37
N PHE A 30 -9.53 -9.21 -13.09
CA PHE A 30 -10.96 -9.44 -13.32
C PHE A 30 -11.55 -8.61 -14.45
N VAL A 31 -10.81 -7.64 -15.00
CA VAL A 31 -11.27 -6.85 -16.15
C VAL A 31 -10.62 -7.38 -17.43
N PRO A 32 -11.36 -8.08 -18.30
CA PRO A 32 -10.86 -8.42 -19.63
C PRO A 32 -10.73 -7.16 -20.49
N ASP A 33 -9.78 -7.18 -21.42
CA ASP A 33 -9.59 -6.13 -22.44
C ASP A 33 -9.33 -4.72 -21.89
N LEU A 34 -8.48 -4.61 -20.87
CA LEU A 34 -8.01 -3.32 -20.38
C LEU A 34 -7.34 -2.51 -21.49
N SER A 35 -7.77 -1.26 -21.66
CA SER A 35 -7.02 -0.30 -22.47
C SER A 35 -5.61 -0.10 -21.87
N PRO A 36 -4.60 0.29 -22.68
CA PRO A 36 -3.23 0.48 -22.20
C PRO A 36 -3.12 1.41 -20.98
N THR A 37 -3.97 2.44 -20.93
CA THR A 37 -4.04 3.37 -19.80
C THR A 37 -4.56 2.70 -18.54
N GLN A 38 -5.61 1.89 -18.62
CA GLN A 38 -6.17 1.20 -17.46
C GLN A 38 -5.21 0.13 -16.92
N LEU A 39 -4.51 -0.59 -17.81
CA LEU A 39 -3.45 -1.52 -17.40
C LEU A 39 -2.33 -0.78 -16.66
N THR A 40 -1.90 0.37 -17.18
CA THR A 40 -0.88 1.20 -16.53
C THR A 40 -1.33 1.64 -15.13
N VAL A 41 -2.57 2.10 -14.98
CA VAL A 41 -3.13 2.50 -13.67
C VAL A 41 -3.18 1.31 -12.71
N ALA A 42 -3.63 0.14 -13.18
CA ALA A 42 -3.67 -1.07 -12.37
C ALA A 42 -2.28 -1.46 -11.85
N VAL A 43 -1.26 -1.41 -12.72
CA VAL A 43 0.15 -1.66 -12.35
C VAL A 43 0.66 -0.63 -11.35
N VAL A 44 0.36 0.66 -11.54
CA VAL A 44 0.76 1.72 -10.60
C VAL A 44 0.13 1.49 -9.23
N LEU A 45 -1.15 1.14 -9.17
CA LEU A 45 -1.85 0.83 -7.91
C LEU A 45 -1.25 -0.40 -7.20
N LEU A 46 -0.86 -1.44 -7.96
CA LEU A 46 -0.14 -2.60 -7.42
C LEU A 46 1.20 -2.19 -6.80
N ILE A 47 2.00 -1.41 -7.52
CA ILE A 47 3.30 -0.93 -7.05
C ILE A 47 3.15 -0.06 -5.80
N LEU A 48 2.21 0.88 -5.81
CA LEU A 48 1.92 1.73 -4.66
C LEU A 48 1.51 0.91 -3.44
N GLY A 49 0.67 -0.11 -3.64
CA GLY A 49 0.26 -1.00 -2.56
C GLY A 49 1.43 -1.73 -1.90
N VAL A 50 2.34 -2.29 -2.71
CA VAL A 50 3.55 -2.97 -2.22
C VAL A 50 4.49 -1.99 -1.52
N LEU A 51 4.71 -0.81 -2.09
CA LEU A 51 5.59 0.20 -1.50
C LEU A 51 5.08 0.67 -0.12
N LEU A 52 3.79 0.94 0.01
CA LEU A 52 3.21 1.38 1.27
C LEU A 52 3.24 0.28 2.34
N PHE A 53 3.08 -0.99 1.94
CA PHE A 53 3.26 -2.13 2.83
C PHE A 53 4.71 -2.21 3.35
N ILE A 54 5.70 -2.06 2.47
CA ILE A 54 7.12 -2.03 2.83
C ILE A 54 7.42 -0.88 3.80
N VAL A 55 6.93 0.34 3.49
CA VAL A 55 7.10 1.52 4.35
C VAL A 55 6.50 1.27 5.74
N SER A 56 5.31 0.68 5.81
CA SER A 56 4.70 0.34 7.10
C SER A 56 5.52 -0.69 7.87
N GLY A 57 6.09 -1.70 7.19
CA GLY A 57 7.02 -2.66 7.78
C GLY A 57 8.26 -1.99 8.37
N PHE A 58 8.86 -1.03 7.67
CA PHE A 58 9.98 -0.24 8.20
C PHE A 58 9.59 0.60 9.42
N ILE A 59 8.40 1.21 9.41
CA ILE A 59 7.90 1.96 10.56
C ILE A 59 7.69 1.01 11.75
N ALA A 60 7.15 -0.19 11.52
CA ALA A 60 6.97 -1.19 12.57
C ALA A 60 8.30 -1.66 13.17
N LEU A 61 9.32 -1.90 12.35
CA LEU A 61 10.68 -2.24 12.81
C LEU A 61 11.30 -1.09 13.60
N ALA A 62 11.14 0.15 13.12
CA ALA A 62 11.62 1.34 13.82
C ALA A 62 10.91 1.52 15.17
N LEU A 63 9.64 1.15 15.30
CA LEU A 63 8.90 1.17 16.56
C LEU A 63 9.29 0.03 17.51
N GLY A 64 9.48 -1.19 16.99
CA GLY A 64 9.90 -2.36 17.77
C GLY A 64 11.37 -2.33 18.20
N GLY A 65 12.22 -1.55 17.54
CA GLY A 65 13.59 -1.25 17.99
C GLY A 65 13.70 -0.14 19.04
N ILE A 66 12.56 0.45 19.45
CA ILE A 66 12.45 1.42 20.56
C ILE A 66 11.91 0.72 21.83
N GLU A 67 11.83 -0.62 21.83
CA GLU A 67 11.61 -1.43 23.04
C GLU A 67 12.91 -1.66 23.81
#